data_AF-B0FLD3-F1
#
_entry.id   AF-B0FLD3-F1
#
_cell.length_a   1.000
_cell.length_b   1.000
_cell.length_c   1.000
_cell.angle_alpha   90.00
_cell.angle_beta   90.00
_cell.angle_gamma   90.00
#
_symmetry.space_group_name_H-M   'P 1'
#
loop_
_entity.id
_entity.type
_entity.pdbx_description
1 polymer ?
#
loop_
_entity_poly.entity_id
_entity_poly.type
_entity_poly.pdbx_seq_one_letter_code
_entity_poly.pdbx_strand_id
1 'polypeptide(L)'
;MSMEEIDLGIDAFDDLPDFDMFLDDDNDEGLPTLEQEKQTANEQRALEPKKEQPKVSVKDFDGVIDSEGVLEIMSDGFGFLRSSDYNYLAGPDDIYVSPSQIKLFGLKTGDTVKGSIRPPKDGEKYFALLKVDTVNGKTTEEIKDRIPFEYLTPLFPQD
;
A
#
# COMPACT_ATOMS: atom_id res chain seq x y z
N MET A 1 55.67 -25.29 -16.71
CA MET A 1 55.08 -23.94 -16.52
C MET A 1 54.51 -23.92 -15.12
N SER A 2 55.29 -23.36 -14.21
CA SER A 2 55.00 -23.17 -12.79
C SER A 2 54.00 -22.04 -12.61
N MET A 3 52.99 -22.25 -11.77
CA MET A 3 52.09 -21.20 -11.28
C MET A 3 52.85 -20.35 -10.27
N GLU A 4 52.87 -19.03 -10.50
CA GLU A 4 53.37 -18.02 -9.58
C GLU A 4 52.24 -17.62 -8.62
N GLU A 5 52.50 -17.78 -7.32
CA GLU A 5 51.68 -17.20 -6.26
C GLU A 5 52.02 -15.71 -6.12
N ILE A 6 51.00 -14.86 -6.08
CA ILE A 6 51.13 -13.44 -5.71
C ILE A 6 50.40 -13.27 -4.39
N ASP A 7 51.18 -13.15 -3.32
CA ASP A 7 50.79 -12.65 -2.01
C ASP A 7 51.36 -11.24 -1.87
N LEU A 8 50.52 -10.21 -1.74
CA LEU A 8 50.90 -8.92 -1.17
C LEU A 8 49.66 -8.17 -0.61
N GLY A 9 49.61 -8.08 0.72
CA GLY A 9 49.52 -6.78 1.41
C GLY A 9 48.13 -6.23 1.68
N ILE A 10 47.67 -6.42 2.91
CA ILE A 10 46.64 -5.63 3.60
C ILE A 10 47.26 -4.25 3.93
N ASP A 11 46.39 -3.25 4.18
CA ASP A 11 46.63 -2.01 4.94
C ASP A 11 46.72 -0.71 4.13
N ALA A 12 45.57 -0.07 3.89
CA ALA A 12 45.47 1.37 3.62
C ALA A 12 44.02 1.87 3.81
N PHE A 13 43.54 1.88 5.06
CA PHE A 13 42.29 2.57 5.44
C PHE A 13 42.42 3.06 6.90
N ASP A 14 43.37 3.96 7.16
CA ASP A 14 43.54 4.66 8.46
C ASP A 14 44.20 6.03 8.22
N ASP A 15 43.47 6.95 7.60
CA ASP A 15 43.91 8.35 7.48
C ASP A 15 42.70 9.31 7.54
N LEU A 16 42.07 9.37 8.72
CA LEU A 16 41.23 10.50 9.13
C LEU A 16 41.83 11.10 10.41
N PRO A 17 42.24 12.37 10.42
CA PRO A 17 42.79 13.00 11.62
C PRO A 17 41.69 13.36 12.62
N ASP A 18 41.87 12.89 13.85
CA ASP A 18 41.12 13.27 15.04
C ASP A 18 41.31 14.77 15.35
N PHE A 19 40.23 15.54 15.31
CA PHE A 19 40.22 16.96 15.65
C PHE A 19 40.09 17.12 17.17
N ASP A 20 41.23 17.09 17.85
CA ASP A 20 41.35 17.39 19.28
C ASP A 20 41.80 18.86 19.44
N MET A 21 40.85 19.75 19.73
CA MET A 21 41.11 21.17 20.01
C MET A 21 40.93 21.42 21.52
N PHE A 22 42.00 21.14 22.28
CA PHE A 22 42.23 21.78 23.56
C PHE A 22 42.73 23.20 23.29
N LEU A 23 42.01 24.20 23.79
CA LEU A 23 42.54 25.53 24.03
C LEU A 23 42.34 25.89 25.49
N ASP A 24 43.44 26.34 26.07
CA ASP A 24 43.66 26.65 27.46
C ASP A 24 42.78 27.78 28.00
N ASP A 25 42.61 27.66 29.32
CA ASP A 25 42.33 28.60 30.41
C ASP A 25 42.39 30.13 30.18
N ASP A 26 41.67 30.82 31.08
CA ASP A 26 41.73 32.25 31.44
C ASP A 26 40.97 33.30 30.60
N ASN A 27 39.68 33.52 30.90
CA ASN A 27 39.24 34.75 31.59
C ASN A 27 37.72 34.84 31.80
N ASP A 28 37.40 35.06 33.07
CA ASP A 28 36.14 35.47 33.69
C ASP A 28 35.66 36.83 33.16
N GLU A 29 34.39 36.98 32.78
CA GLU A 29 33.56 38.17 33.01
C GLU A 29 32.06 37.83 32.79
N GLY A 30 31.28 37.95 33.87
CA GLY A 30 29.88 37.53 33.95
C GLY A 30 28.83 38.49 33.37
N LEU A 31 27.60 37.98 33.26
CA LEU A 31 26.39 38.78 33.14
C LEU A 31 25.22 38.16 33.95
N PRO A 32 24.27 39.01 34.42
CA PRO A 32 23.60 38.82 35.70
C PRO A 32 22.25 38.08 35.62
N THR A 33 21.92 37.37 36.68
CA THR A 33 20.62 36.75 36.95
C THR A 33 19.64 37.80 37.51
N LEU A 34 18.48 37.98 36.88
CA LEU A 34 17.36 38.79 37.42
C LEU A 34 16.03 38.03 37.33
N GLU A 35 15.58 37.62 38.51
CA GLU A 35 14.23 37.72 39.08
C GLU A 35 13.02 37.11 38.34
N GLN A 36 12.48 36.08 39.00
CA GLN A 36 11.09 35.67 38.94
C GLN A 36 10.19 36.77 39.51
N GLU A 37 9.16 37.17 38.76
CA GLU A 37 7.79 37.37 39.24
C GLU A 37 6.90 37.95 38.13
N LYS A 38 5.89 37.19 37.68
CA LYS A 38 4.46 37.58 37.69
C LYS A 38 3.59 36.78 36.72
N GLN A 39 2.49 36.29 37.30
CA GLN A 39 1.14 36.27 36.73
C GLN A 39 0.91 35.36 35.52
N THR A 40 0.26 34.22 35.77
CA THR A 40 -0.56 33.57 34.73
C THR A 40 -2.02 33.67 35.13
N ALA A 41 -2.62 34.79 34.71
CA ALA A 41 -4.05 34.93 34.62
C ALA A 41 -4.55 34.19 33.38
N ASN A 42 -5.57 33.39 33.62
CA ASN A 42 -6.44 32.70 32.70
C ASN A 42 -7.16 33.72 31.79
N GLU A 43 -7.07 33.58 30.46
CA GLU A 43 -8.22 33.68 29.54
C GLU A 43 -7.81 33.60 28.06
N GLN A 44 -8.61 32.86 27.29
CA GLN A 44 -8.72 32.89 25.82
C GLN A 44 -7.61 32.19 25.02
N ARG A 45 -7.66 30.85 24.98
CA ARG A 45 -7.31 30.12 23.76
C ARG A 45 -8.58 29.55 23.13
N ALA A 46 -8.75 29.97 21.89
CA ALA A 46 -9.89 29.76 21.03
C ALA A 46 -10.25 28.27 20.87
N LEU A 47 -11.55 28.05 20.78
CA LEU A 47 -12.22 26.81 20.42
C LEU A 47 -11.76 26.40 19.01
N GLU A 48 -10.84 25.45 18.92
CA GLU A 48 -10.66 24.69 17.69
C GLU A 48 -11.79 23.65 17.60
N PRO A 49 -12.64 23.67 16.55
CA PRO A 49 -13.62 22.62 16.35
C PRO A 49 -12.87 21.33 15.98
N LYS A 50 -12.68 20.48 16.99
CA LYS A 50 -12.23 19.11 16.82
C LYS A 50 -13.26 18.42 15.92
N LYS A 51 -12.93 18.27 14.63
CA LYS A 51 -13.75 17.50 13.67
C LYS A 51 -13.88 16.09 14.24
N GLU A 52 -15.02 15.84 14.88
CA GLU A 52 -15.41 14.51 15.31
C GLU A 52 -15.51 13.66 14.05
N GLN A 53 -14.54 12.75 13.90
CA GLN A 53 -14.66 11.69 12.92
C GLN A 53 -15.92 10.90 13.28
N PRO A 54 -16.84 10.67 12.33
CA PRO A 54 -18.06 9.96 12.62
C PRO A 54 -17.70 8.54 13.09
N LYS A 55 -17.95 8.25 14.38
CA LYS A 55 -17.93 6.89 14.91
C LYS A 55 -19.08 6.13 14.26
N VAL A 56 -18.79 5.49 13.13
CA VAL A 56 -19.70 4.54 12.49
C VAL A 56 -20.01 3.46 13.52
N SER A 57 -21.28 3.38 13.91
CA SER A 57 -21.77 2.43 14.89
C SER A 57 -21.75 1.04 14.25
N VAL A 58 -20.73 0.24 14.58
CA VAL A 58 -20.56 -1.13 14.08
C VAL A 58 -21.64 -2.00 14.71
N LYS A 59 -22.80 -2.09 14.06
CA LYS A 59 -23.76 -3.18 14.25
C LYS A 59 -23.35 -4.29 13.29
N ASP A 60 -22.90 -5.42 13.82
CA ASP A 60 -22.87 -6.80 13.28
C ASP A 60 -23.04 -7.05 11.76
N PHE A 61 -22.44 -6.22 10.91
CA PHE A 61 -22.08 -6.60 9.55
C PHE A 61 -20.70 -7.21 9.66
N ASP A 62 -20.51 -8.39 9.07
CA ASP A 62 -19.25 -9.17 9.04
C ASP A 62 -18.10 -8.45 8.28
N GLY A 63 -18.06 -7.11 8.30
CA GLY A 63 -17.17 -6.27 7.53
C GLY A 63 -17.41 -6.37 6.02
N VAL A 64 -18.61 -6.79 5.59
CA VAL A 64 -18.92 -6.96 4.17
C VAL A 64 -19.05 -5.59 3.51
N ILE A 65 -18.14 -5.30 2.58
CA ILE A 65 -18.03 -4.03 1.86
C ILE A 65 -18.15 -4.34 0.36
N ASP A 66 -18.85 -3.51 -0.41
CA ASP A 66 -18.85 -3.64 -1.87
C ASP A 66 -17.63 -2.94 -2.46
N SER A 67 -16.94 -3.63 -3.38
CA SER A 67 -15.76 -3.10 -4.04
C SER A 67 -15.70 -3.52 -5.51
N GLU A 68 -14.85 -2.83 -6.26
CA GLU A 68 -14.64 -3.02 -7.69
C GLU A 68 -13.14 -2.93 -8.01
N GLY A 69 -12.68 -3.75 -8.95
CA GLY A 69 -11.31 -3.68 -9.44
C GLY A 69 -11.08 -4.57 -10.66
N VAL A 70 -9.91 -4.43 -11.27
CA VAL A 70 -9.53 -5.18 -12.47
C VAL A 70 -8.73 -6.42 -12.07
N LEU A 71 -9.18 -7.60 -12.49
CA LEU A 71 -8.55 -8.86 -12.15
C LEU A 71 -7.20 -9.03 -12.84
N GLU A 72 -6.18 -9.37 -12.06
CA GLU A 72 -4.90 -9.90 -12.51
C GLU A 72 -4.72 -11.32 -11.97
N ILE A 73 -4.56 -12.30 -12.86
CA ILE A 73 -4.31 -13.70 -12.49
C ILE A 73 -2.81 -13.96 -12.50
N MET A 74 -2.31 -14.50 -11.39
CA MET A 74 -0.90 -14.89 -11.20
C MET A 74 -0.62 -16.27 -11.82
N SER A 75 0.66 -16.61 -11.97
CA SER A 75 1.12 -17.92 -12.49
C SER A 75 0.52 -19.11 -11.73
N ASP A 76 0.27 -18.92 -10.44
CA ASP A 76 -0.22 -19.98 -9.54
C ASP A 76 -1.75 -20.13 -9.58
N GLY A 77 -2.43 -19.34 -10.43
CA GLY A 77 -3.86 -19.44 -10.72
C GLY A 77 -4.79 -18.74 -9.73
N PHE A 78 -4.27 -18.13 -8.66
CA PHE A 78 -5.00 -17.14 -7.88
C PHE A 78 -4.85 -15.75 -8.51
N GLY A 79 -5.63 -14.77 -8.07
CA GLY A 79 -5.53 -13.42 -8.61
C GLY A 79 -5.81 -12.32 -7.60
N PHE A 80 -5.60 -11.09 -8.03
CA PHE A 80 -5.92 -9.88 -7.29
C PHE A 80 -6.78 -8.94 -8.13
N LEU A 81 -7.77 -8.31 -7.52
CA LEU A 81 -8.43 -7.15 -8.12
C LEU A 81 -7.59 -5.92 -7.81
N ARG A 82 -7.03 -5.32 -8.85
CA ARG A 82 -6.23 -4.10 -8.79
C ARG A 82 -7.11 -2.87 -8.88
N SER A 83 -6.77 -1.83 -8.14
CA SER A 83 -7.46 -0.55 -8.18
C SER A 83 -6.98 0.33 -9.35
N SER A 84 -7.91 0.99 -10.04
CA SER A 84 -7.60 2.03 -11.02
C SER A 84 -6.95 3.26 -10.40
N ASP A 85 -7.26 3.54 -9.12
CA ASP A 85 -6.75 4.70 -8.40
C ASP A 85 -5.24 4.57 -8.11
N TYR A 86 -4.72 3.33 -8.18
CA TYR A 86 -3.31 3.02 -7.98
C TYR A 86 -2.62 2.54 -9.26
N ASN A 87 -3.11 2.97 -10.43
CA ASN A 87 -2.57 2.62 -11.76
C ASN A 87 -2.41 1.11 -11.98
N TYR A 88 -3.26 0.31 -11.35
CA TYR A 88 -3.22 -1.16 -11.38
C TYR A 88 -1.92 -1.78 -10.82
N LEU A 89 -1.14 -1.01 -10.05
CA LEU A 89 0.05 -1.52 -9.36
C LEU A 89 -0.34 -2.30 -8.10
N ALA A 90 0.63 -3.04 -7.57
CA ALA A 90 0.43 -3.77 -6.32
C ALA A 90 0.24 -2.87 -5.11
N GLY A 91 -0.96 -2.96 -4.54
CA GLY A 91 -1.41 -2.18 -3.40
C GLY A 91 -1.72 -3.06 -2.18
N PRO A 92 -1.66 -2.49 -0.96
CA PRO A 92 -2.12 -3.17 0.25
C PRO A 92 -3.65 -3.35 0.29
N ASP A 93 -4.38 -2.61 -0.53
CA ASP A 93 -5.83 -2.63 -0.72
C ASP A 93 -6.30 -3.61 -1.80
N ASP A 94 -5.38 -4.32 -2.46
CA ASP A 94 -5.70 -5.36 -3.43
C ASP A 94 -6.61 -6.44 -2.83
N ILE A 95 -7.57 -6.89 -3.63
CA ILE A 95 -8.55 -7.90 -3.20
C ILE A 95 -8.14 -9.25 -3.75
N TYR A 96 -7.85 -10.20 -2.86
CA TYR A 96 -7.58 -11.58 -3.20
C TYR A 96 -8.80 -12.27 -3.81
N VAL A 97 -8.55 -12.98 -4.91
CA VAL A 97 -9.51 -13.84 -5.61
C VAL A 97 -8.97 -15.26 -5.67
N SER A 98 -9.75 -16.21 -5.16
CA SER A 98 -9.33 -17.61 -5.13
C SER A 98 -9.33 -18.25 -6.52
N PRO A 99 -8.47 -19.25 -6.78
CA PRO A 99 -8.47 -20.00 -8.04
C PRO A 99 -9.83 -20.64 -8.36
N SER A 100 -10.56 -21.06 -7.32
CA SER A 100 -11.89 -21.65 -7.45
C SER A 100 -12.92 -20.64 -7.98
N GLN A 101 -12.89 -19.39 -7.48
CA GLN A 101 -13.77 -18.33 -7.97
C GLN A 101 -13.44 -17.96 -9.42
N ILE A 102 -12.15 -17.85 -9.76
CA ILE A 102 -11.70 -17.57 -11.13
C ILE A 102 -12.25 -18.62 -12.09
N LYS A 103 -12.13 -19.91 -11.75
CA LYS A 103 -12.64 -21.01 -12.57
C LYS A 103 -14.16 -21.05 -12.64
N LEU A 104 -14.85 -20.86 -11.51
CA LEU A 104 -16.31 -20.97 -11.42
C LEU A 104 -17.03 -19.92 -12.28
N PHE A 105 -16.52 -18.68 -12.28
CA PHE A 105 -17.10 -17.58 -13.04
C PHE A 105 -16.43 -17.37 -14.41
N GLY A 106 -15.46 -18.23 -14.78
CA GLY A 106 -14.75 -18.13 -16.05
C GLY A 106 -13.99 -16.82 -16.21
N LEU A 107 -13.48 -16.23 -15.11
CA LEU A 107 -12.80 -14.94 -15.10
C LEU A 107 -11.46 -15.03 -15.81
N LYS A 108 -11.03 -13.93 -16.43
CA LYS A 108 -9.77 -13.77 -17.13
C LYS A 108 -9.09 -12.47 -16.67
N THR A 109 -7.77 -12.43 -16.78
CA THR A 109 -7.00 -11.20 -16.56
C THR A 109 -7.57 -10.07 -17.42
N GLY A 110 -7.76 -8.90 -16.82
CA GLY A 110 -8.38 -7.73 -17.43
C GLY A 110 -9.89 -7.59 -17.19
N ASP A 111 -10.54 -8.60 -16.59
CA ASP A 111 -11.95 -8.47 -16.22
C ASP A 111 -12.15 -7.47 -15.08
N THR A 112 -13.05 -6.51 -15.27
CA THR A 112 -13.52 -5.63 -14.20
C THR A 112 -14.56 -6.36 -13.38
N VAL A 113 -14.26 -6.64 -12.12
CA VAL A 113 -15.11 -7.42 -11.23
C VAL A 113 -15.63 -6.50 -10.13
N LYS A 114 -16.95 -6.50 -9.97
CA LYS A 114 -17.63 -5.84 -8.84
C LYS A 114 -18.26 -6.90 -7.95
N GLY A 115 -18.08 -6.75 -6.65
CA GLY A 115 -18.59 -7.70 -5.69
C GLY A 115 -18.34 -7.32 -4.24
N SER A 116 -18.93 -8.10 -3.35
CA SER A 116 -18.73 -7.92 -1.91
C SER A 116 -17.42 -8.57 -1.46
N ILE A 117 -16.68 -7.86 -0.62
CA ILE A 117 -15.40 -8.25 -0.03
C ILE A 117 -15.51 -8.34 1.49
N ARG A 118 -14.56 -9.05 2.10
CA ARG A 118 -14.39 -9.08 3.56
C ARG A 118 -12.97 -8.63 3.95
N PRO A 119 -12.79 -8.09 5.17
CA PRO A 119 -11.48 -7.84 5.72
C PRO A 119 -10.66 -9.15 5.85
N PRO A 120 -9.31 -9.05 5.86
CA PRO A 120 -8.43 -10.18 6.15
C PRO A 120 -8.73 -10.75 7.55
N LYS A 121 -8.73 -12.08 7.66
CA LYS A 121 -8.77 -12.81 8.92
C LYS A 121 -7.36 -12.98 9.49
N ASP A 122 -7.25 -13.54 10.70
CA ASP A 122 -5.96 -13.87 11.32
C ASP A 122 -5.08 -14.69 10.37
N GLY A 123 -3.93 -14.13 10.00
CA GLY A 123 -2.96 -14.74 9.08
C GLY A 123 -3.15 -14.39 7.60
N GLU A 124 -4.17 -13.62 7.23
CA GLU A 124 -4.36 -13.10 5.87
C GLU A 124 -3.86 -11.65 5.78
N LYS A 125 -3.25 -11.28 4.64
CA LYS A 125 -2.73 -9.92 4.40
C LYS A 125 -3.70 -9.01 3.65
N TYR A 126 -4.55 -9.59 2.81
CA TYR A 126 -5.37 -8.87 1.83
C TYR A 126 -6.85 -9.04 2.11
N PHE A 127 -7.67 -8.11 1.60
CA PHE A 127 -9.10 -8.31 1.50
C PHE A 127 -9.40 -9.54 0.64
N ALA A 128 -10.49 -10.23 0.90
CA ALA A 128 -10.88 -11.40 0.11
C ALA A 128 -12.25 -11.19 -0.52
N LEU A 129 -12.38 -11.56 -1.79
CA LEU A 129 -13.65 -11.54 -2.50
C LEU A 129 -14.59 -12.60 -1.91
N LEU A 130 -15.76 -12.19 -1.44
CA LEU A 130 -16.81 -13.10 -0.96
C LEU A 130 -17.71 -13.55 -2.11
N LYS A 131 -18.19 -12.59 -2.89
CA LYS A 131 -19.20 -12.81 -3.93
C LYS A 131 -18.92 -11.91 -5.12
N VAL A 132 -19.13 -12.43 -6.33
CA VAL A 132 -19.15 -11.66 -7.57
C VAL A 132 -20.57 -11.23 -7.87
N ASP A 133 -20.81 -9.93 -8.06
CA ASP A 133 -22.12 -9.42 -8.49
C ASP A 133 -22.16 -9.22 -10.00
N THR A 134 -21.19 -8.51 -10.56
CA THR A 134 -21.10 -8.24 -12.00
C THR A 134 -19.66 -8.30 -12.51
N VAL A 135 -19.51 -8.62 -13.79
CA VAL A 135 -18.22 -8.67 -14.49
C VAL A 135 -18.33 -7.89 -15.79
N ASN A 136 -17.48 -6.88 -15.99
CA ASN A 136 -17.52 -5.95 -17.13
C ASN A 136 -18.92 -5.34 -17.36
N GLY A 137 -19.62 -4.99 -16.28
CA GLY A 137 -20.97 -4.44 -16.32
C GLY A 137 -22.08 -5.45 -16.68
N LYS A 138 -21.75 -6.73 -16.87
CA LYS A 138 -22.70 -7.81 -17.18
C LYS A 138 -22.89 -8.74 -15.99
N THR A 139 -24.00 -9.47 -15.99
CA THR A 139 -24.24 -10.50 -14.98
C THR A 139 -23.31 -11.70 -15.17
N THR A 140 -23.12 -12.47 -14.10
CA THR A 140 -22.28 -13.69 -14.13
C THR A 140 -22.81 -14.77 -15.08
N GLU A 141 -24.09 -14.73 -15.45
CA GLU A 141 -24.72 -15.65 -16.39
C GLU A 141 -24.35 -15.31 -17.83
N GLU A 142 -24.42 -14.03 -18.20
CA GLU A 142 -24.13 -13.55 -19.57
C GLU A 142 -22.66 -13.73 -19.97
N ILE A 143 -21.73 -13.70 -19.02
CA ILE A 143 -20.30 -13.82 -19.32
C ILE A 143 -19.83 -15.25 -19.57
N LYS A 144 -20.62 -16.27 -19.19
CA LYS A 144 -20.22 -17.67 -19.33
C LYS A 144 -20.04 -18.08 -20.80
N ASP A 145 -20.87 -17.53 -21.67
CA ASP A 145 -20.88 -17.85 -23.11
C ASP A 145 -20.08 -16.84 -23.95
N ARG A 146 -19.22 -16.04 -23.32
CA ARG A 146 -18.44 -15.01 -24.05
C ARG A 146 -17.44 -15.64 -25.02
N ILE A 147 -17.40 -15.10 -26.23
CA ILE A 147 -16.38 -15.46 -27.24
C ILE A 147 -15.07 -14.78 -26.86
N PRO A 148 -13.94 -15.51 -26.75
CA PRO A 148 -12.64 -14.90 -26.50
C PRO A 148 -12.26 -13.90 -27.61
N PHE A 149 -11.57 -12.82 -27.23
CA PHE A 149 -11.21 -11.73 -28.15
C PHE A 149 -10.47 -12.21 -29.41
N GLU A 150 -9.60 -13.21 -29.28
CA GLU A 150 -8.81 -13.80 -30.37
C GLU A 150 -9.66 -14.43 -31.49
N TYR A 151 -10.91 -14.79 -31.20
CA TYR A 151 -11.84 -15.37 -32.17
C TYR A 151 -12.85 -14.37 -32.74
N LEU A 152 -12.74 -13.09 -32.36
CA LEU A 152 -13.58 -12.06 -32.96
C LEU A 152 -13.10 -11.77 -34.39
N THR A 153 -14.05 -11.51 -35.28
CA THR A 153 -13.72 -11.10 -36.65
C THR A 153 -13.31 -9.63 -36.64
N PRO A 154 -12.06 -9.29 -37.03
CA PRO A 154 -11.64 -7.90 -37.11
C PRO A 154 -12.39 -7.22 -38.27
N LEU A 155 -12.91 -6.03 -38.02
CA LEU A 155 -13.60 -5.20 -39.01
C LEU A 155 -12.95 -3.83 -39.05
N PHE A 156 -13.06 -3.13 -40.19
CA PHE A 156 -12.69 -1.72 -40.28
C PHE A 156 -13.69 -0.87 -39.47
N PRO A 157 -13.25 0.26 -38.89
CA PRO A 157 -14.14 1.23 -38.26
C PRO A 157 -15.26 1.64 -39.22
N GLN A 158 -16.48 1.76 -38.69
CA GLN A 158 -17.62 2.36 -39.38
C GLN A 158 -17.81 3.76 -38.80
N ASP A 159 -18.07 4.74 -39.67
CA ASP A 159 -18.26 6.15 -39.31
C ASP A 159 -19.55 6.39 -38.49
#